data_AF-A0A8J3CEZ1-F1
#
_entry.id   AF-A0A8J3CEZ1-F1
#
_cell.length_a   1.000
_cell.length_b   1.000
_cell.length_c   1.000
_cell.angle_alpha   90.00
_cell.angle_beta   90.00
_cell.angle_gamma   90.00
#
_symmetry.space_group_name_H-M   'P 1'
#
loop_
_entity.id
_entity.type
_entity.pdbx_description
1 polymer ?
#
loop_
_entity_poly.entity_id
_entity_poly.type
_entity_poly.pdbx_seq_one_letter_code
_entity_poly.pdbx_strand_id
1 'polypeptide(L)'
;MGNDELLRFPQVWPNFQPGDDLSGREHNPFWVRDDDGRYFDIANALGLGQPDVSRGFAFGDIDGDGRLDAVLANQWQDSRLLRNTSTAAGPAADVRLVLPTANGTSRPAIGAQIELTGTGSSGKAQLYPANGHAGVSSTALHLALPDTTDHEAIVSWVDEAGQHRARIQIGPGHRTVVLNPDGTAVTR
;
A
#
# COMPACT_ATOMS: atom_id res chain seq x y z
N MET A 1 3.91 -30.74 14.05
CA MET A 1 4.93 -30.67 15.11
C MET A 1 4.59 -29.47 15.97
N GLY A 2 4.39 -29.65 17.27
CA GLY A 2 4.10 -28.54 18.19
C GLY A 2 5.36 -27.75 18.55
N ASN A 3 5.22 -26.56 19.12
CA ASN A 3 6.36 -25.76 19.59
C ASN A 3 7.22 -26.53 20.62
N ASP A 4 6.61 -27.35 21.46
CA ASP A 4 7.30 -28.14 22.50
C ASP A 4 8.22 -29.23 21.93
N GLU A 5 7.83 -29.84 20.81
CA GLU A 5 8.65 -30.84 20.12
C GLU A 5 9.85 -30.17 19.41
N LEU A 6 9.65 -28.96 18.87
CA LEU A 6 10.70 -28.18 18.23
C LEU A 6 11.84 -27.83 19.20
N LEU A 7 11.49 -27.41 20.42
CA LEU A 7 12.47 -27.05 21.44
C LEU A 7 13.23 -28.27 21.97
N ARG A 8 12.56 -29.43 22.03
CA ARG A 8 13.17 -30.68 22.53
C ARG A 8 14.07 -31.35 21.49
N PHE A 9 13.79 -31.15 20.21
CA PHE A 9 14.53 -31.76 19.11
C PHE A 9 14.91 -30.72 18.04
N PRO A 10 15.70 -29.68 18.36
CA PRO A 10 15.97 -28.58 17.43
C PRO A 10 16.60 -29.03 16.10
N GLN A 11 17.28 -30.18 16.07
CA GLN A 11 17.85 -30.79 14.87
C GLN A 11 16.81 -31.29 13.84
N VAL A 12 15.54 -31.43 14.22
CA VAL A 12 14.47 -31.79 13.27
C VAL A 12 13.95 -30.56 12.52
N TRP A 13 14.30 -29.36 12.98
CA TRP A 13 14.01 -28.15 12.23
C TRP A 13 14.84 -28.14 10.95
N PRO A 14 14.27 -27.78 9.79
CA PRO A 14 15.03 -27.75 8.56
C PRO A 14 16.21 -26.77 8.66
N ASN A 15 17.39 -27.22 8.24
CA ASN A 15 18.59 -26.41 8.21
C ASN A 15 18.65 -25.60 6.90
N PHE A 16 17.94 -24.47 6.87
CA PHE A 16 17.88 -23.61 5.68
C PHE A 16 19.24 -22.99 5.33
N GLN A 17 19.68 -23.26 4.10
CA GLN A 17 20.86 -22.68 3.47
C GLN A 17 20.46 -21.63 2.43
N PRO A 18 21.40 -20.74 2.02
CA PRO A 18 21.17 -19.85 0.90
C PRO A 18 20.68 -20.60 -0.35
N GLY A 19 19.47 -20.26 -0.81
CA GLY A 19 18.80 -20.89 -1.95
C GLY A 19 17.68 -21.88 -1.59
N ASP A 20 17.52 -22.25 -0.32
CA ASP A 20 16.49 -23.20 0.12
C ASP A 20 15.08 -22.58 0.13
N ASP A 21 14.30 -22.87 -0.90
CA ASP A 21 12.93 -22.35 -1.01
C ASP A 21 11.88 -23.31 -0.42
N LEU A 22 11.06 -22.80 0.49
CA LEU A 22 9.88 -23.50 1.03
C LEU A 22 8.64 -23.36 0.14
N SER A 23 8.64 -22.37 -0.75
CA SER A 23 7.49 -21.99 -1.57
C SER A 23 7.46 -22.69 -2.94
N GLY A 24 8.33 -23.68 -3.18
CA GLY A 24 8.23 -24.53 -4.37
C GLY A 24 8.53 -23.83 -5.70
N ARG A 25 9.30 -22.74 -5.69
CA ARG A 25 9.67 -21.94 -6.88
C ARG A 25 8.48 -21.26 -7.55
N GLU A 26 7.45 -20.91 -6.79
CA GLU A 26 6.37 -20.07 -7.29
C GLU A 26 6.90 -18.67 -7.62
N HIS A 27 6.44 -18.08 -8.73
CA HIS A 27 6.73 -16.69 -9.04
C HIS A 27 5.82 -15.78 -8.22
N ASN A 28 6.11 -14.48 -8.19
CA ASN A 28 5.27 -13.49 -7.52
C ASN A 28 4.12 -13.06 -8.44
N PRO A 29 2.88 -13.57 -8.27
CA PRO A 29 1.80 -13.25 -9.19
C PRO A 29 1.39 -11.78 -9.05
N PHE A 30 1.04 -11.16 -10.18
CA PHE A 30 0.53 -9.79 -10.21
C PHE A 30 -0.80 -9.77 -10.97
N TRP A 31 -1.89 -9.80 -10.22
CA TRP A 31 -3.24 -9.89 -10.78
C TRP A 31 -3.80 -8.52 -11.13
N VAL A 32 -4.12 -8.31 -12.41
CA VAL A 32 -4.82 -7.11 -12.90
C VAL A 32 -6.23 -7.46 -13.30
N ARG A 33 -7.18 -6.61 -12.89
CA ARG A 33 -8.59 -6.72 -13.28
C ARG A 33 -8.80 -6.09 -14.65
N ASP A 34 -9.42 -6.84 -15.55
CA ASP A 34 -9.84 -6.39 -16.88
C ASP A 34 -11.24 -5.75 -16.85
N ASP A 35 -11.66 -5.15 -17.97
CA ASP A 35 -12.94 -4.46 -18.13
C ASP A 35 -14.14 -5.39 -17.92
N ASP A 36 -14.03 -6.64 -18.37
CA ASP A 36 -15.00 -7.72 -18.14
C ASP A 36 -15.02 -8.22 -16.68
N GLY A 37 -14.12 -7.71 -15.83
CA GLY A 37 -14.01 -8.04 -14.42
C GLY A 37 -13.23 -9.32 -14.09
N ARG A 38 -12.64 -9.97 -15.09
CA ARG A 38 -11.71 -11.09 -14.90
C ARG A 38 -10.36 -10.58 -14.43
N TYR A 39 -9.61 -11.42 -13.71
CA TYR A 39 -8.24 -11.13 -13.29
C TYR A 39 -7.25 -11.94 -14.10
N PHE A 40 -6.14 -11.31 -14.48
CA PHE A 40 -5.05 -11.93 -15.22
C PHE A 40 -3.73 -11.71 -14.49
N ASP A 41 -2.95 -12.76 -14.37
CA ASP A 41 -1.60 -12.66 -13.83
C ASP A 41 -0.64 -12.18 -14.92
N ILE A 42 -0.12 -10.97 -14.73
CA ILE A 42 0.83 -10.32 -15.64
C ILE A 42 2.26 -10.31 -15.09
N ALA A 43 2.56 -11.10 -14.05
CA ALA A 43 3.87 -11.11 -13.40
C ALA A 43 5.04 -11.27 -14.39
N ASN A 44 4.91 -12.17 -15.37
CA ASN A 44 5.94 -12.35 -16.40
C ASN A 44 6.23 -11.07 -17.19
N ALA A 45 5.19 -10.33 -17.58
CA ALA A 45 5.33 -9.08 -18.33
C ALA A 45 6.00 -7.98 -17.49
N LEU A 46 5.84 -8.03 -16.16
CA LEU A 46 6.47 -7.11 -15.20
C LEU A 46 7.85 -7.57 -14.73
N GLY A 47 8.38 -8.69 -15.25
CA GLY A 47 9.63 -9.28 -14.78
C GLY A 47 9.53 -9.96 -13.41
N LEU A 48 8.33 -10.11 -12.85
CA LEU A 48 8.03 -10.79 -11.58
C LEU A 48 7.85 -12.30 -11.70
N GLY A 49 7.89 -12.82 -12.93
CA GLY A 49 7.73 -14.26 -13.23
C GLY A 49 8.89 -15.16 -12.83
N GLN A 50 9.97 -14.61 -12.29
CA GLN A 50 11.09 -15.40 -11.78
C GLN A 50 10.73 -16.04 -10.44
N PRO A 51 11.24 -17.25 -10.14
CA PRO A 51 10.99 -17.96 -8.89
C PRO A 51 11.80 -17.36 -7.73
N ASP A 52 11.48 -16.14 -7.36
CA ASP A 52 12.14 -15.41 -6.30
C ASP A 52 11.55 -15.77 -4.94
N VAL A 53 12.42 -15.96 -3.94
CA VAL A 53 11.98 -16.13 -2.55
C VAL A 53 11.75 -14.74 -1.93
N SER A 54 10.62 -14.11 -2.26
CA SER A 54 10.28 -12.80 -1.72
C SER A 54 9.74 -12.91 -0.29
N ARG A 55 10.21 -12.02 0.59
CA ARG A 55 9.81 -11.91 2.01
C ARG A 55 9.07 -10.62 2.32
N GLY A 56 9.09 -9.65 1.40
CA GLY A 56 8.46 -8.36 1.58
C GLY A 56 8.02 -7.74 0.25
N PHE A 57 6.85 -7.10 0.26
CA PHE A 57 6.38 -6.20 -0.80
C PHE A 57 5.96 -4.87 -0.19
N ALA A 58 6.34 -3.77 -0.82
CA ALA A 58 5.91 -2.43 -0.44
C ALA A 58 5.63 -1.58 -1.68
N PHE A 59 4.60 -0.74 -1.60
CA PHE A 59 4.20 0.17 -2.68
C PHE A 59 4.32 1.63 -2.25
N GLY A 60 4.59 2.50 -3.22
CA GLY A 60 4.58 3.96 -3.06
C GLY A 60 5.04 4.67 -4.32
N ASP A 61 4.67 5.93 -4.48
CA ASP A 61 5.25 6.83 -5.49
C ASP A 61 6.62 7.32 -4.98
N ILE A 62 7.71 6.68 -5.44
CA ILE A 62 9.05 6.88 -4.87
C ILE A 62 9.72 8.13 -5.45
N ASP A 63 9.46 8.43 -6.72
CA ASP A 63 10.03 9.57 -7.43
C ASP A 63 9.09 10.78 -7.51
N GLY A 64 7.85 10.65 -7.04
CA GLY A 64 6.90 11.74 -6.90
C GLY A 64 6.14 12.06 -8.20
N ASP A 65 6.17 11.16 -9.19
CA ASP A 65 5.58 11.41 -10.50
C ASP A 65 4.12 10.95 -10.65
N GLY A 66 3.50 10.53 -9.54
CA GLY A 66 2.11 10.13 -9.48
C GLY A 66 1.85 8.74 -10.05
N ARG A 67 2.89 7.89 -10.19
CA ARG A 67 2.74 6.49 -10.54
C ARG A 67 3.26 5.62 -9.40
N LEU A 68 2.46 4.64 -8.98
CA LEU A 68 2.89 3.70 -7.94
C LEU A 68 4.04 2.84 -8.42
N ASP A 69 5.13 2.85 -7.65
CA ASP A 69 6.25 1.93 -7.73
C ASP A 69 6.09 0.79 -6.70
N ALA A 70 6.90 -0.25 -6.87
CA ALA A 70 6.95 -1.38 -5.93
C ALA A 70 8.39 -1.76 -5.57
N VAL A 71 8.61 -2.17 -4.32
CA VAL A 71 9.87 -2.75 -3.86
C VAL A 71 9.62 -4.16 -3.36
N LEU A 72 10.51 -5.07 -3.76
CA LEU A 72 10.52 -6.47 -3.36
C LEU A 72 11.75 -6.75 -2.53
N ALA A 73 11.54 -7.22 -1.30
CA ALA A 73 12.60 -7.73 -0.46
C ALA A 73 12.77 -9.22 -0.72
N ASN A 74 13.83 -9.59 -1.43
CA ASN A 74 14.13 -10.98 -1.74
C ASN A 74 15.10 -11.59 -0.73
N GLN A 75 14.92 -12.88 -0.44
CA GLN A 75 15.82 -13.65 0.41
C GLN A 75 16.94 -14.29 -0.42
N TRP A 76 18.18 -14.15 0.07
CA TRP A 76 19.42 -14.70 -0.52
C TRP A 76 19.73 -14.28 -1.95
N GLN A 77 19.12 -13.18 -2.42
CA GLN A 77 19.34 -12.59 -3.73
C GLN A 77 19.06 -11.09 -3.67
N ASP A 78 19.33 -10.39 -4.76
CA ASP A 78 19.08 -8.96 -4.83
C ASP A 78 17.60 -8.62 -4.68
N SER A 79 17.33 -7.61 -3.87
CA SER A 79 16.01 -6.98 -3.78
C SER A 79 15.78 -6.11 -5.01
N ARG A 80 14.51 -5.97 -5.41
CA ARG A 80 14.14 -5.33 -6.68
C ARG A 80 13.29 -4.10 -6.46
N LEU A 81 13.58 -3.05 -7.21
CA LEU A 81 12.72 -1.89 -7.37
C LEU A 81 12.06 -1.97 -8.74
N LEU A 82 10.73 -2.00 -8.78
CA LEU A 82 9.94 -1.89 -9.98
C LEU A 82 9.42 -0.46 -10.07
N ARG A 83 10.09 0.32 -10.92
CA ARG A 83 9.67 1.68 -11.24
C ARG A 83 8.59 1.66 -12.31
N ASN A 84 7.47 2.32 -12.05
CA ASN A 84 6.39 2.42 -13.01
C ASN A 84 6.70 3.51 -14.06
N THR A 85 6.87 3.07 -15.31
CA THR A 85 7.21 3.95 -16.44
C THR A 85 6.08 4.06 -17.46
N SER A 86 4.85 3.68 -17.08
CA SER A 86 3.70 3.74 -17.96
C SER A 86 3.45 5.16 -18.46
N THR A 87 3.34 5.31 -19.79
CA THR A 87 2.96 6.58 -20.44
C THR A 87 1.45 6.78 -20.51
N ALA A 88 0.67 5.79 -20.06
CA ALA A 88 -0.79 5.78 -20.11
C ALA A 88 -1.42 5.87 -18.71
N ALA A 89 -0.67 6.28 -17.69
CA ALA A 89 -1.20 6.49 -16.35
C ALA A 89 -2.20 7.66 -16.36
N GLY A 90 -3.37 7.44 -15.76
CA GLY A 90 -4.35 8.50 -15.51
C GLY A 90 -3.88 9.46 -14.41
N PRO A 91 -4.62 10.55 -14.17
CA PRO A 91 -4.33 11.45 -13.06
C PRO A 91 -4.50 10.73 -11.73
N ALA A 92 -3.66 11.07 -10.75
CA ALA A 92 -3.70 10.46 -9.43
C ALA A 92 -3.37 11.48 -8.33
N ALA A 93 -3.80 11.17 -7.11
CA ALA A 93 -3.47 11.91 -5.90
C ALA A 93 -2.76 11.01 -4.90
N ASP A 94 -1.66 11.50 -4.32
CA ASP A 94 -0.97 10.87 -3.21
C ASP A 94 -1.28 11.64 -1.93
N VAL A 95 -2.11 11.04 -1.08
CA VAL A 95 -2.76 11.70 0.05
C VAL A 95 -2.20 11.16 1.37
N ARG A 96 -1.51 12.02 2.12
CA ARG A 96 -1.10 11.71 3.50
C ARG A 96 -2.17 12.11 4.49
N LEU A 97 -2.83 11.14 5.10
CA LEU A 97 -3.77 11.38 6.20
C LEU A 97 -3.00 11.36 7.52
N VAL A 98 -3.03 12.47 8.27
CA VAL A 98 -2.25 12.60 9.50
C VAL A 98 -3.07 13.13 10.67
N LEU A 99 -2.77 12.64 11.87
CA LEU A 99 -3.29 13.16 13.13
C LEU A 99 -2.25 14.12 13.75
N PRO A 100 -2.66 15.29 14.27
CA PRO A 100 -1.77 16.17 15.02
C PRO A 100 -1.32 15.51 16.33
N THR A 101 -0.12 15.86 16.81
CA THR A 101 0.39 15.43 18.11
C THR A 101 0.54 16.62 19.06
N ALA A 102 0.61 16.36 20.37
CA ALA A 102 0.78 17.39 21.39
C ALA A 102 2.06 18.25 21.20
N ASN A 103 3.08 17.69 20.56
CA ASN A 103 4.37 18.37 20.34
C ASN A 103 4.38 19.21 19.04
N GLY A 104 3.23 19.44 18.42
CA GLY A 104 3.11 20.20 17.17
C GLY A 104 3.56 19.44 15.91
N THR A 105 3.82 18.13 16.01
CA THR A 105 4.11 17.27 14.85
C THR A 105 2.83 16.58 14.36
N SER A 106 2.97 15.66 13.40
CA SER A 106 1.86 14.82 12.96
C SER A 106 2.32 13.38 12.78
N ARG A 107 1.38 12.44 12.95
CA ARG A 107 1.60 11.00 12.74
C ARG A 107 0.61 10.44 11.71
N PRO A 108 0.94 9.38 10.97
CA PRO A 108 -0.02 8.72 10.09
C PRO A 108 -1.31 8.33 10.83
N ALA A 109 -2.46 8.62 10.22
CA ALA A 109 -3.78 8.30 10.75
C ALA A 109 -4.16 6.84 10.41
N ILE A 110 -3.47 5.86 10.99
CA ILE A 110 -3.67 4.44 10.68
C ILE A 110 -5.14 4.04 10.86
N GLY A 111 -5.71 3.38 9.85
CA GLY A 111 -7.11 2.98 9.80
C GLY A 111 -8.05 4.01 9.20
N ALA A 112 -7.62 5.27 9.03
CA ALA A 112 -8.42 6.30 8.36
C ALA A 112 -8.72 5.90 6.90
N GLN A 113 -9.91 6.27 6.42
CA GLN A 113 -10.39 5.96 5.09
C GLN A 113 -10.64 7.24 4.31
N ILE A 114 -10.42 7.19 3.01
CA ILE A 114 -10.82 8.22 2.06
C ILE A 114 -11.66 7.59 0.96
N GLU A 115 -12.73 8.27 0.57
CA GLU A 115 -13.66 7.82 -0.48
C GLU A 115 -14.01 9.01 -1.38
N LEU A 116 -13.70 8.90 -2.67
CA LEU A 116 -14.16 9.87 -3.68
C LEU A 116 -15.69 9.78 -3.82
N THR A 117 -16.37 10.92 -3.76
CA THR A 117 -17.82 10.97 -3.91
C THR A 117 -18.21 10.59 -5.34
N GLY A 118 -19.20 9.69 -5.48
CA GLY A 118 -19.75 9.32 -6.80
C GLY A 118 -19.00 8.20 -7.55
N THR A 119 -17.90 7.68 -7.02
CA THR A 119 -17.14 6.57 -7.63
C THR A 119 -17.51 5.19 -7.06
N GLY A 120 -18.31 5.16 -5.98
CA GLY A 120 -18.56 3.95 -5.21
C GLY A 120 -17.25 3.34 -4.66
N SER A 121 -17.21 2.01 -4.54
CA SER A 121 -16.05 1.30 -3.96
C SER A 121 -14.73 1.50 -4.71
N SER A 122 -14.75 1.92 -5.97
CA SER A 122 -13.55 2.09 -6.80
C SER A 122 -12.67 3.28 -6.38
N GLY A 123 -13.25 4.29 -5.73
CA GLY A 123 -12.52 5.46 -5.24
C GLY A 123 -12.28 5.44 -3.73
N LYS A 124 -12.32 4.25 -3.11
CA LYS A 124 -12.13 4.08 -1.67
C LYS A 124 -10.76 3.49 -1.34
N ALA A 125 -10.06 4.10 -0.40
CA ALA A 125 -8.81 3.58 0.16
C ALA A 125 -8.79 3.68 1.69
N GLN A 126 -8.03 2.79 2.33
CA GLN A 126 -7.79 2.80 3.78
C GLN A 126 -6.29 2.86 4.05
N LEU A 127 -5.87 3.73 4.97
CA LEU A 127 -4.49 3.83 5.41
C LEU A 127 -4.11 2.63 6.28
N TYR A 128 -3.58 1.59 5.63
CA TYR A 128 -3.07 0.39 6.28
C TYR A 128 -1.75 -0.05 5.60
N PRO A 129 -0.60 0.49 6.03
CA PRO A 129 0.69 0.24 5.37
C PRO A 129 1.30 -1.13 5.70
N ALA A 130 0.81 -1.81 6.74
CA ALA A 130 1.33 -3.10 7.20
C ALA A 130 0.83 -4.26 6.30
N ASN A 131 1.42 -4.41 5.13
CA ASN A 131 1.04 -5.39 4.11
C ASN A 131 2.27 -6.03 3.46
N GLY A 132 2.07 -7.08 2.64
CA GLY A 132 3.17 -7.70 1.90
C GLY A 132 4.16 -8.48 2.77
N HIS A 133 3.68 -9.24 3.76
CA HIS A 133 4.48 -10.02 4.72
C HIS A 133 5.40 -9.17 5.62
N ALA A 134 6.71 -9.12 5.33
CA ALA A 134 7.66 -8.26 6.06
C ALA A 134 7.76 -6.85 5.47
N GLY A 135 6.97 -6.55 4.45
CA GLY A 135 6.88 -5.24 3.83
C GLY A 135 6.10 -4.21 4.65
N VAL A 136 6.34 -2.93 4.35
CA VAL A 136 5.55 -1.81 4.84
C VAL A 136 5.41 -0.82 3.69
N SER A 137 4.21 -0.69 3.13
CA SER A 137 3.92 0.28 2.08
C SER A 137 3.97 1.72 2.60
N SER A 138 4.06 2.68 1.68
CA SER A 138 3.98 4.10 1.99
C SER A 138 2.73 4.44 2.81
N THR A 139 2.84 5.43 3.69
CA THR A 139 1.69 5.97 4.43
C THR A 139 0.90 7.00 3.61
N ALA A 140 1.32 7.29 2.38
CA ALA A 140 0.52 8.04 1.42
C ALA A 140 -0.47 7.09 0.73
N LEU A 141 -1.73 7.49 0.68
CA LEU A 141 -2.77 6.79 -0.07
C LEU A 141 -2.74 7.28 -1.51
N HIS A 142 -2.46 6.36 -2.43
CA HIS A 142 -2.56 6.63 -3.85
C HIS A 142 -4.00 6.43 -4.33
N LEU A 143 -4.56 7.45 -4.97
CA LEU A 143 -5.93 7.46 -5.49
C LEU A 143 -5.89 7.77 -6.98
N ALA A 144 -6.40 6.84 -7.81
CA ALA A 144 -6.69 7.15 -9.19
C ALA A 144 -7.86 8.14 -9.26
N LEU A 145 -7.71 9.19 -10.07
CA LEU A 145 -8.74 10.21 -10.27
C LEU A 145 -9.41 10.05 -11.64
N PRO A 146 -10.71 10.38 -11.76
CA PRO A 146 -11.41 10.37 -13.04
C PRO A 146 -10.80 11.34 -14.08
N ASP A 147 -10.37 12.52 -13.63
CA ASP A 147 -9.80 13.56 -14.46
C ASP A 147 -8.85 14.46 -13.65
N THR A 148 -8.45 15.61 -14.22
CA THR A 148 -7.48 16.52 -13.60
C THR A 148 -8.10 17.59 -12.71
N THR A 149 -9.42 17.54 -12.45
CA THR A 149 -10.12 18.51 -11.61
C THR A 149 -10.11 18.10 -10.13
N ASP A 150 -10.52 19.02 -9.26
CA ASP A 150 -10.73 18.69 -7.85
C ASP A 150 -12.07 17.95 -7.69
N HIS A 151 -12.03 16.82 -6.99
CA HIS A 151 -13.16 16.00 -6.66
C HIS A 151 -13.47 16.06 -5.17
N GLU A 152 -14.75 16.04 -4.83
CA GLU A 152 -15.16 15.89 -3.43
C GLU A 152 -14.78 14.49 -2.94
N ALA A 153 -14.17 14.44 -1.75
CA ALA A 153 -13.89 13.21 -1.05
C ALA A 153 -14.39 13.27 0.40
N ILE A 154 -14.72 12.10 0.92
CA ILE A 154 -15.06 11.89 2.32
C ILE A 154 -13.87 11.25 3.00
N VAL A 155 -13.40 11.84 4.09
CA VAL A 155 -12.44 11.20 4.98
C VAL A 155 -13.14 10.79 6.27
N SER A 156 -12.89 9.58 6.74
CA SER A 156 -13.35 9.08 8.04
C SER A 156 -12.19 8.51 8.84
N TRP A 157 -12.20 8.75 10.15
CA TRP A 157 -11.16 8.27 11.07
C TRP A 157 -11.74 8.05 12.46
N VAL A 158 -10.94 7.41 13.31
CA VAL A 158 -11.24 7.20 14.72
C VAL A 158 -10.06 7.72 15.53
N ASP A 159 -10.36 8.46 16.59
CA ASP A 159 -9.39 8.85 17.61
C ASP A 159 -9.99 8.64 19.01
N GLU A 160 -9.35 9.23 20.03
CA GLU A 160 -9.78 9.13 21.42
C GLU A 160 -11.16 9.78 21.69
N ALA A 161 -11.57 10.75 20.87
CA ALA A 161 -12.87 11.43 20.98
C ALA A 161 -14.00 10.67 20.26
N GLY A 162 -13.67 9.72 19.38
CA GLY A 162 -14.63 8.83 18.74
C GLY A 162 -14.46 8.73 17.22
N GLN A 163 -15.57 8.46 16.53
CA GLN A 163 -15.61 8.37 15.07
C GLN A 163 -15.88 9.74 14.45
N HIS A 164 -15.11 10.09 13.42
CA HIS A 164 -15.21 11.37 12.72
C HIS A 164 -15.41 11.17 11.22
N ARG A 165 -15.97 12.19 10.57
CA ARG A 165 -16.17 12.23 9.12
C ARG A 165 -16.17 13.67 8.63
N ALA A 166 -15.36 13.96 7.61
CA ALA A 166 -15.25 15.28 7.01
C ALA A 166 -15.28 15.21 5.47
N ARG A 167 -15.76 16.29 4.84
CA ARG A 167 -15.68 16.51 3.40
C ARG A 167 -14.42 17.31 3.08
N ILE A 168 -13.71 16.92 2.03
CA ILE A 168 -12.54 17.63 1.52
C ILE A 168 -12.57 17.66 -0.01
N GLN A 169 -11.67 18.45 -0.61
CA GLN A 169 -11.43 18.47 -2.06
C GLN A 169 -10.07 17.82 -2.36
N ILE A 170 -10.05 16.93 -3.36
CA ILE A 170 -8.88 16.18 -3.81
C ILE A 170 -8.75 16.29 -5.33
N GLY A 171 -7.65 16.86 -5.79
CA GLY A 171 -7.23 16.84 -7.18
C GLY A 171 -5.89 16.11 -7.35
N PRO A 172 -5.24 16.22 -8.51
CA PRO A 172 -3.98 15.53 -8.78
C PRO A 172 -2.83 15.97 -7.87
N GLY A 173 -1.84 15.09 -7.67
CA GLY A 173 -0.58 15.36 -6.99
C GLY A 173 -0.58 15.10 -5.48
N HIS A 174 0.52 15.52 -4.84
CA HIS A 174 0.84 15.24 -3.45
C HIS A 174 0.16 16.22 -2.50
N ARG A 175 -0.45 15.70 -1.42
CA ARG A 175 -1.15 16.53 -0.43
C ARG A 175 -1.15 15.91 0.96
N THR A 176 -1.15 16.75 1.99
CA THR A 176 -1.31 16.30 3.37
C THR A 176 -2.64 16.78 3.92
N VAL A 177 -3.44 15.88 4.48
CA VAL A 177 -4.71 16.20 5.14
C VAL A 177 -4.54 15.96 6.63
N VAL A 178 -4.64 17.05 7.39
CA VAL A 178 -4.60 17.01 8.86
C VAL A 178 -6.01 16.74 9.36
N LEU A 179 -6.17 15.66 10.12
CA LEU A 179 -7.42 15.21 10.72
C LEU A 179 -7.45 15.68 12.17
N ASN A 180 -8.27 16.70 12.46
CA ASN A 180 -8.28 17.35 13.76
C ASN A 180 -9.23 16.64 14.74
N PRO A 181 -8.96 16.70 16.06
CA PRO A 181 -9.83 16.12 17.08
C PRO A 181 -11.25 16.71 17.16
N ASP A 182 -11.46 17.91 16.59
CA ASP A 182 -12.78 18.56 16.50
C ASP A 182 -13.64 18.02 15.33
N GLY A 183 -13.18 16.99 14.64
CA GLY A 183 -13.85 16.37 13.50
C GLY A 183 -13.63 17.11 12.18
N THR A 184 -12.80 18.16 12.15
CA THR A 184 -12.45 18.85 10.90
C THR A 184 -11.26 18.19 10.19
N ALA A 185 -11.21 18.32 8.87
CA ALA A 185 -10.07 17.89 8.06
C ALA A 185 -9.57 19.07 7.21
N VAL A 186 -8.26 19.35 7.26
CA VAL A 186 -7.66 20.50 6.58
C VAL A 186 -6.53 20.03 5.66
N THR A 187 -6.66 20.35 4.37
CA THR A 187 -5.61 20.11 3.37
C THR A 187 -4.50 21.15 3.52
N ARG A 188 -3.25 20.71 3.51
CA ARG A 188 -2.02 21.51 3.50
C ARG A 188 -1.17 21.16 2.29
#